data_AF-A0A931RUY6-F1
#
_entry.id   AF-A0A931RUY6-F1
#
_cell.length_a   1.000
_cell.length_b   1.000
_cell.length_c   1.000
_cell.angle_alpha   90.00
_cell.angle_beta   90.00
_cell.angle_gamma   90.00
#
_symmetry.space_group_name_H-M   'P 1'
#
loop_
_entity.id
_entity.type
_entity.pdbx_description
1 polymer ?
#
loop_
_entity_poly.entity_id
_entity_poly.type
_entity_poly.pdbx_seq_one_letter_code
_entity_poly.pdbx_strand_id
1 'polypeptide(L)'
;MDEETHLEDRKVKFNAGVDISISISQIIKNCEYYARIKDFPNWHGELKILHRRISKKFEENSTAKTEVENASKDTLGVMKIYQKKIIRGKKIPVSVLYQVYNYLSGYEIVLRKYVDSFGYGMPEGEDLTEAAWR
;
A
#
# COMPACT_ATOMS: atom_id res chain seq x y z
N MET A 1 23.18 12.32 -32.69
CA MET A 1 21.79 11.84 -32.64
C MET A 1 21.52 11.08 -31.33
N ASP A 2 22.32 11.34 -30.28
CA ASP A 2 22.38 10.45 -29.10
C ASP A 2 21.95 11.15 -27.79
N GLU A 3 21.90 12.48 -27.75
CA GLU A 3 21.44 13.23 -26.56
C GLU A 3 19.90 13.29 -26.45
N GLU A 4 19.20 13.34 -27.58
CA GLU A 4 17.75 13.50 -27.64
C GLU A 4 17.02 12.24 -27.15
N THR A 5 17.52 11.06 -27.52
CA THR A 5 17.05 9.74 -27.06
C THR A 5 17.25 9.55 -25.55
N HIS A 6 18.36 10.02 -25.00
CA HIS A 6 18.63 9.94 -23.55
C HIS A 6 17.73 10.88 -22.72
N LEU A 7 17.35 12.03 -23.26
CA LEU A 7 16.41 12.96 -22.62
C LEU A 7 14.98 12.43 -22.63
N GLU A 8 14.54 11.83 -23.75
CA GLU A 8 13.21 11.20 -23.83
C GLU A 8 13.06 10.02 -22.86
N ASP A 9 14.06 9.13 -22.79
CA ASP A 9 14.06 8.00 -21.85
C ASP A 9 13.99 8.44 -20.38
N ARG A 10 14.68 9.53 -20.02
CA ARG A 10 14.62 10.11 -18.67
C ARG A 10 13.25 10.70 -18.38
N LYS A 11 12.63 11.41 -19.32
CA LYS A 11 11.28 11.97 -19.17
C LYS A 11 10.22 10.87 -19.01
N VAL A 12 10.29 9.80 -19.80
CA VAL A 12 9.36 8.67 -19.70
C VAL A 12 9.47 7.97 -18.34
N LYS A 13 10.69 7.73 -17.84
CA LYS A 13 10.92 7.14 -16.51
C LYS A 13 10.44 8.04 -15.37
N PHE A 14 10.65 9.36 -15.49
CA PHE A 14 10.17 10.33 -14.50
C PHE A 14 8.63 10.34 -14.42
N ASN A 15 7.95 10.41 -15.57
CA ASN A 15 6.48 10.40 -15.63
C ASN A 15 5.90 9.09 -15.06
N ALA A 16 6.50 7.95 -15.38
CA ALA A 16 6.08 6.67 -14.81
C ALA A 16 6.25 6.61 -13.28
N GLY A 17 7.30 7.24 -12.74
CA GLY A 17 7.51 7.35 -11.29
C GLY A 17 6.44 8.21 -10.61
N VAL A 18 6.10 9.36 -11.20
CA VAL A 18 5.05 10.28 -10.71
C VAL A 18 3.68 9.60 -10.71
N ASP A 19 3.32 8.90 -11.80
CA ASP A 19 2.05 8.18 -11.90
C ASP A 19 1.90 7.08 -10.84
N ILE A 20 3.01 6.37 -10.54
CA ILE A 20 3.01 5.34 -9.49
C ILE A 20 2.81 5.97 -8.11
N SER A 21 3.48 7.08 -7.81
CA SER A 21 3.33 7.78 -6.53
C SER A 21 1.93 8.37 -6.35
N ILE A 22 1.32 8.94 -7.40
CA ILE A 22 -0.09 9.39 -7.39
C ILE A 22 -1.03 8.22 -7.12
N SER A 23 -0.82 7.09 -7.81
CA SER A 23 -1.61 5.88 -7.60
C SER A 23 -1.52 5.35 -6.17
N ILE A 24 -0.32 5.27 -5.59
CA ILE A 24 -0.09 4.83 -4.21
C ILE A 24 -0.77 5.78 -3.22
N SER A 25 -0.64 7.09 -3.42
CA SER A 25 -1.30 8.11 -2.59
C SER A 25 -2.83 7.94 -2.59
N GLN A 26 -3.44 7.64 -3.74
CA GLN A 26 -4.87 7.39 -3.82
C GLN A 26 -5.27 6.11 -3.09
N ILE A 27 -4.49 5.03 -3.22
CA ILE A 27 -4.74 3.77 -2.51
C ILE A 27 -4.70 3.98 -0.99
N ILE A 28 -3.73 4.75 -0.50
CA ILE A 28 -3.61 5.09 0.93
C ILE A 28 -4.83 5.85 1.45
N LYS A 29 -5.30 6.87 0.70
CA LYS A 29 -6.53 7.60 1.04
C LYS A 29 -7.75 6.68 1.07
N ASN A 30 -7.83 5.71 0.16
CA ASN A 30 -8.91 4.73 0.15
C ASN A 30 -8.83 3.81 1.39
N CYS A 31 -7.64 3.34 1.76
CA CYS A 31 -7.43 2.58 3.00
C CYS A 31 -7.94 3.34 4.22
N GLU A 32 -7.56 4.62 4.37
CA GLU A 32 -7.99 5.48 5.48
C GLU A 32 -9.51 5.66 5.52
N TYR A 33 -10.11 5.86 4.35
CA TYR A 33 -11.56 5.97 4.22
C TYR A 33 -12.25 4.68 4.68
N TYR A 34 -11.85 3.52 4.16
CA TYR A 34 -12.48 2.24 4.49
C TYR A 34 -12.22 1.80 5.94
N ALA A 35 -11.05 2.08 6.50
CA ALA A 35 -10.74 1.85 7.91
C ALA A 35 -11.67 2.64 8.83
N ARG A 36 -11.87 3.94 8.53
CA ARG A 36 -12.74 4.84 9.30
C ARG A 36 -14.19 4.39 9.32
N ILE A 37 -14.73 3.97 8.18
CA ILE A 37 -16.12 3.49 8.09
C ILE A 37 -16.27 2.01 8.48
N LYS A 38 -15.17 1.34 8.84
CA LYS A 38 -15.10 -0.08 9.21
C LYS A 38 -15.57 -1.03 8.09
N ASP A 39 -15.32 -0.66 6.85
CA ASP A 39 -15.54 -1.50 5.68
C ASP A 39 -14.33 -2.41 5.45
N PHE A 40 -14.23 -3.46 6.27
CA PHE A 40 -13.09 -4.37 6.29
C PHE A 40 -12.81 -5.07 4.93
N PRO A 41 -13.81 -5.49 4.13
CA PRO A 41 -13.57 -6.09 2.82
C PRO A 41 -12.87 -5.13 1.86
N ASN A 42 -13.36 -3.89 1.76
CA ASN A 42 -12.77 -2.91 0.85
C ASN A 42 -11.40 -2.43 1.35
N TRP A 43 -11.24 -2.23 2.66
CA TRP A 43 -9.94 -1.92 3.25
C TRP A 43 -8.91 -3.03 2.94
N HIS A 44 -9.28 -4.30 3.15
CA HIS A 44 -8.42 -5.43 2.80
C HIS A 44 -8.08 -5.48 1.30
N GLY A 45 -9.06 -5.17 0.43
CA GLY A 45 -8.85 -5.07 -1.01
C GLY A 45 -7.78 -4.05 -1.39
N GLU A 46 -7.89 -2.83 -0.87
CA GLU A 46 -6.93 -1.75 -1.11
C GLU A 46 -5.53 -2.09 -0.60
N LEU A 47 -5.40 -2.69 0.59
CA LEU A 47 -4.10 -3.14 1.11
C LEU A 47 -3.44 -4.19 0.21
N LYS A 48 -4.21 -5.09 -0.42
CA LYS A 48 -3.66 -6.05 -1.40
C LYS A 48 -3.21 -5.37 -2.69
N ILE A 49 -3.92 -4.33 -3.13
CA ILE A 49 -3.51 -3.53 -4.29
C ILE A 49 -2.22 -2.79 -3.96
N LEU A 50 -2.13 -2.16 -2.78
CA LEU A 50 -0.94 -1.47 -2.31
C LEU A 50 0.27 -2.41 -2.28
N HIS A 51 0.12 -3.57 -1.64
CA HIS A 51 1.16 -4.60 -1.61
C HIS A 51 1.65 -4.94 -3.02
N ARG A 52 0.75 -5.29 -3.94
CA ARG A 52 1.12 -5.62 -5.33
C ARG A 52 1.89 -4.50 -6.03
N ARG A 53 1.54 -3.24 -5.77
CA ARG A 53 2.20 -2.06 -6.38
C ARG A 53 3.62 -1.87 -5.85
N ILE A 54 3.83 -2.05 -4.56
CA ILE A 54 5.16 -1.92 -3.96
C ILE A 54 6.01 -3.20 -4.11
N SER A 55 5.39 -4.36 -4.38
CA SER A 55 6.07 -5.65 -4.55
C SER A 55 7.20 -5.63 -5.57
N LYS A 56 7.08 -4.85 -6.65
CA LYS A 56 8.14 -4.75 -7.66
C LYS A 56 9.45 -4.18 -7.10
N LYS A 57 9.39 -3.31 -6.09
CA LYS A 57 10.59 -2.81 -5.39
C LYS A 57 11.13 -3.77 -4.32
N PHE A 58 10.38 -4.83 -3.98
CA PHE A 58 10.87 -5.87 -3.06
C PHE A 58 11.74 -6.93 -3.74
N GLU A 59 11.79 -6.98 -5.07
CA GLU A 59 12.66 -7.93 -5.79
C GLU A 59 14.15 -7.71 -5.47
N GLU A 60 14.50 -6.50 -5.03
CA GLU A 60 15.86 -6.10 -4.64
C GLU A 60 16.07 -6.05 -3.11
N ASN A 61 15.02 -6.26 -2.29
CA ASN A 61 15.08 -6.16 -0.82
C ASN A 61 14.36 -7.34 -0.12
N SER A 62 15.13 -8.39 0.22
CA SER A 62 14.64 -9.64 0.80
C SER A 62 14.01 -9.51 2.20
N THR A 63 14.52 -8.58 3.02
CA THR A 63 13.96 -8.29 4.35
C THR A 63 12.56 -7.70 4.22
N ALA A 64 12.41 -6.71 3.34
CA ALA A 64 11.15 -6.03 3.12
C ALA A 64 10.08 -6.97 2.58
N LYS A 65 10.45 -7.85 1.63
CA LYS A 65 9.58 -8.93 1.14
C LYS A 65 9.07 -9.81 2.29
N THR A 66 9.97 -10.27 3.15
CA THR A 66 9.65 -11.20 4.25
C THR A 66 8.72 -10.57 5.28
N GLU A 67 8.99 -9.32 5.68
CA GLU A 67 8.14 -8.59 6.63
C GLU A 67 6.72 -8.40 6.10
N VAL A 68 6.58 -7.97 4.83
CA VAL A 68 5.28 -7.76 4.21
C VAL A 68 4.53 -9.08 4.01
N GLU A 69 5.19 -10.14 3.56
CA GLU A 69 4.58 -11.46 3.44
C GLU A 69 4.07 -11.95 4.79
N ASN A 70 4.83 -11.79 5.87
CA ASN A 70 4.39 -12.17 7.21
C ASN A 70 3.22 -11.32 7.71
N ALA A 71 3.24 -10.00 7.48
CA ALA A 71 2.14 -9.12 7.86
C ALA A 71 0.85 -9.41 7.06
N SER A 72 0.98 -9.86 5.81
CA SER A 72 -0.16 -10.21 4.97
C SER A 72 -0.86 -11.51 5.40
N LYS A 73 -0.19 -12.38 6.17
CA LYS A 73 -0.72 -13.67 6.61
C LYS A 73 -1.80 -13.47 7.68
N ASP A 74 -3.04 -13.74 7.28
CA ASP A 74 -4.17 -13.93 8.22
C ASP A 74 -4.05 -15.31 8.90
N THR A 75 -3.14 -15.43 9.87
CA THR A 75 -2.81 -16.69 10.55
C THR A 75 -4.00 -17.34 11.25
N LEU A 76 -4.97 -16.54 11.72
CA LEU A 76 -6.18 -17.01 12.39
C LEU A 76 -7.37 -17.16 11.43
N GLY A 77 -7.21 -16.81 10.15
CA GLY A 77 -8.29 -16.81 9.17
C GLY A 77 -9.45 -15.88 9.55
N VAL A 78 -9.19 -14.82 10.33
CA VAL A 78 -10.21 -13.93 10.90
C VAL A 78 -11.00 -13.20 9.82
N MET A 79 -10.36 -12.86 8.70
CA MET A 79 -11.04 -12.23 7.57
C MET A 79 -12.03 -13.19 6.90
N LYS A 80 -11.65 -14.49 6.80
CA LYS A 80 -12.55 -15.54 6.29
C LYS A 80 -13.72 -15.80 7.23
N ILE A 81 -13.49 -15.77 8.54
CA ILE A 81 -14.54 -15.91 9.56
C ILE A 81 -15.54 -14.75 9.44
N TYR A 82 -15.03 -13.52 9.32
CA TYR A 82 -15.82 -12.32 9.12
C TYR A 82 -16.69 -12.38 7.87
N GLN A 83 -16.10 -12.69 6.70
CA GLN A 83 -16.82 -12.82 5.44
C GLN A 83 -17.93 -13.89 5.50
N LYS A 84 -17.64 -15.05 6.08
CA LYS A 84 -18.65 -16.12 6.25
C LYS A 84 -19.84 -15.67 7.10
N LYS A 85 -19.62 -14.80 8.11
CA LYS A 85 -20.71 -14.29 8.95
C LYS A 85 -21.59 -13.29 8.20
N ILE A 86 -21.00 -12.41 7.39
CA ILE A 86 -21.76 -11.50 6.51
C ILE A 86 -22.63 -12.30 5.55
N ILE A 87 -22.05 -13.25 4.81
CA ILE A 87 -22.79 -14.05 3.81
C ILE A 87 -23.98 -14.78 4.44
N ARG A 88 -23.81 -15.26 5.67
CA ARG A 88 -24.86 -15.98 6.41
C ARG A 88 -25.84 -15.05 7.14
N GLY A 89 -25.71 -13.73 7.01
CA GLY A 89 -26.52 -12.75 7.72
C GLY A 89 -26.42 -12.83 9.25
N LYS A 90 -25.33 -13.41 9.78
CA LYS A 90 -25.17 -13.65 11.22
C LYS A 90 -24.57 -12.44 11.92
N LYS A 91 -25.02 -12.18 13.15
CA LYS A 91 -24.37 -11.20 14.04
C LYS A 91 -22.87 -11.51 14.18
N ILE A 92 -22.06 -10.48 13.99
CA ILE A 92 -20.60 -10.56 14.09
C ILE A 92 -20.20 -10.27 15.54
N PRO A 93 -19.48 -11.18 16.22
CA PRO A 93 -18.97 -10.93 17.56
C PRO A 93 -17.99 -9.75 17.55
N VAL A 94 -18.02 -8.94 18.59
CA VAL A 94 -17.08 -7.81 18.76
C VAL A 94 -15.63 -8.29 18.74
N SER A 95 -15.34 -9.46 19.31
CA SER A 95 -14.00 -10.07 19.27
C SER A 95 -13.50 -10.32 17.84
N VAL A 96 -14.37 -10.77 16.94
CA VAL A 96 -14.02 -10.99 15.52
C VAL A 96 -13.76 -9.66 14.83
N LEU A 97 -14.59 -8.63 15.09
CA LEU A 97 -14.37 -7.29 14.53
C LEU A 97 -13.03 -6.70 14.98
N TYR A 98 -12.70 -6.86 16.27
CA TYR A 98 -11.43 -6.40 16.83
C TYR A 98 -10.22 -7.15 16.23
N GLN A 99 -10.33 -8.47 16.06
CA GLN A 99 -9.29 -9.27 15.43
C GLN A 99 -9.06 -8.88 13.97
N VAL A 100 -10.12 -8.65 13.19
CA VAL A 100 -10.02 -8.17 11.81
C VAL A 100 -9.37 -6.80 11.76
N TYR A 101 -9.78 -5.89 12.65
CA TYR A 101 -9.18 -4.56 12.74
C TYR A 101 -7.67 -4.63 13.04
N ASN A 102 -7.26 -5.44 14.02
CA ASN A 102 -5.84 -5.58 14.37
C ASN A 102 -5.02 -6.20 13.23
N TYR A 103 -5.57 -7.22 12.56
CA TYR A 103 -4.93 -7.81 11.39
C TYR A 103 -4.71 -6.78 10.28
N LEU A 104 -5.75 -6.05 9.88
CA LEU A 104 -5.67 -5.07 8.80
C LEU A 104 -4.78 -3.87 9.17
N SER A 105 -4.86 -3.40 10.41
CA SER A 105 -3.99 -2.31 10.90
C SER A 105 -2.52 -2.73 10.90
N GLY A 106 -2.19 -3.92 11.39
CA GLY A 106 -0.82 -4.44 11.37
C GLY A 106 -0.29 -4.58 9.95
N TYR A 107 -1.12 -5.05 9.03
CA TYR A 107 -0.74 -5.15 7.62
C TYR A 107 -0.50 -3.77 6.99
N GLU A 108 -1.38 -2.80 7.25
CA GLU A 108 -1.24 -1.43 6.76
C GLU A 108 0.01 -0.72 7.28
N ILE A 109 0.32 -0.85 8.58
CA ILE A 109 1.51 -0.25 9.19
C ILE A 109 2.78 -0.71 8.48
N VAL A 110 2.90 -2.02 8.20
CA VAL A 110 4.06 -2.57 7.52
C VAL A 110 4.13 -2.09 6.06
N LEU A 111 3.00 -2.02 5.35
CA LEU A 111 2.98 -1.50 3.98
C LEU A 111 3.39 -0.02 3.93
N ARG A 112 2.88 0.83 4.84
CA ARG A 112 3.21 2.26 4.89
C ARG A 112 4.69 2.50 5.17
N LYS A 113 5.28 1.78 6.13
CA LYS A 113 6.73 1.79 6.39
C LYS A 113 7.55 1.68 5.10
N TYR A 114 7.15 0.78 4.19
CA TYR A 114 7.86 0.56 2.94
C TYR A 114 7.48 1.50 1.81
N VAL A 115 6.25 2.04 1.79
CA VAL A 115 5.89 3.16 0.91
C VAL A 115 6.84 4.34 1.15
N ASP A 116 7.03 4.70 2.42
CA ASP A 116 7.88 5.81 2.83
C ASP A 116 9.35 5.50 2.51
N SER A 117 9.83 4.31 2.91
CA SER A 117 11.22 3.87 2.66
C SER A 117 11.57 3.81 1.16
N PHE A 118 10.59 3.59 0.29
CA PHE A 118 10.80 3.52 -1.16
C PHE A 118 10.62 4.85 -1.89
N GLY A 119 10.35 5.94 -1.17
CA GLY A 119 10.12 7.26 -1.74
C GLY A 119 8.85 7.34 -2.58
N TYR A 120 7.84 6.52 -2.25
CA TYR A 120 6.49 6.66 -2.81
C TYR A 120 5.63 7.64 -2.01
N GLY A 121 6.09 8.04 -0.82
CA GLY A 121 5.58 9.21 -0.11
C GLY A 121 5.83 10.46 -0.94
N MET A 122 4.93 11.45 -0.86
CA MET A 122 5.26 12.78 -1.36
C MET A 122 6.54 13.26 -0.66
N PRO A 123 7.45 13.97 -1.35
CA PRO A 123 8.63 14.52 -0.70
C PRO A 123 8.17 15.33 0.51
N GLU A 124 8.42 14.81 1.70
CA GLU A 124 8.33 15.60 2.92
C GLU A 124 9.32 16.73 2.72
N GLY A 125 8.80 17.96 2.77
CA GLY A 125 9.46 19.12 2.20
C GLY A 125 10.89 19.27 2.69
N GLU A 126 11.84 19.10 1.78
CA GLU A 126 13.17 19.75 1.76
C GLU A 126 14.01 19.42 0.52
N ASP A 127 13.58 18.52 -0.39
CA ASP A 127 14.34 18.16 -1.61
C ASP A 127 13.74 18.66 -2.95
N LEU A 128 12.86 19.66 -2.93
CA LEU A 128 12.36 20.31 -4.16
C LEU A 128 13.19 21.54 -4.58
N THR A 129 14.31 21.84 -3.92
CA THR A 129 14.97 23.15 -4.04
C THR A 129 16.17 23.27 -4.99
N GLU A 130 16.59 22.24 -5.73
CA GLU A 130 17.72 22.42 -6.67
C GLU A 130 17.54 21.91 -8.10
N ALA A 131 16.56 21.04 -8.36
CA ALA A 131 16.35 20.50 -9.72
C ALA A 131 15.32 21.28 -10.56
N ALA A 132 14.57 22.22 -9.96
CA ALA A 132 13.50 22.95 -10.65
C ALA A 132 13.93 24.31 -11.25
N TRP A 133 15.19 24.74 -11.03
CA TRP A 133 15.69 26.06 -11.46
C TRP A 133 17.09 26.00 -12.11
N ARG A 134 17.37 24.96 -12.90
CA ARG A 134 18.47 24.96 -13.87
C ARG A 134 17.99 24.53 -15.24
#